data_AF-A0A4Y2HLJ0-F1
#
_entry.id   AF-A0A4Y2HLJ0-F1
#
_cell.length_a   1.000
_cell.length_b   1.000
_cell.length_c   1.000
_cell.angle_alpha   90.00
_cell.angle_beta   90.00
_cell.angle_gamma   90.00
#
_symmetry.space_group_name_H-M   'P 1'
#
loop_
_entity.id
_entity.type
_entity.pdbx_description
1 polymer ?
#
loop_
_entity_poly.entity_id
_entity_poly.type
_entity_poly.pdbx_seq_one_letter_code
_entity_poly.pdbx_strand_id
1 'polypeptide(L)' 'MKLVPIIPDVFSNINVDTCGPLATTPNGKKYLITAMCLTSKYPDAVPIEDITSTSVVDAL' A
#
# COMPACT_ATOMS: atom_id res chain seq x y z
N MET A 1 11.31 26.73 -12.07
CA MET A 1 11.39 25.26 -12.04
C MET A 1 11.50 24.81 -10.59
N LYS A 2 10.73 23.80 -10.16
CA LYS A 2 10.80 23.24 -8.81
C LYS A 2 11.68 21.99 -8.87
N LEU A 3 12.77 21.96 -8.11
CA LEU A 3 13.61 20.77 -7.98
C LEU A 3 12.79 19.67 -7.27
N VAL A 4 12.74 18.49 -7.87
CA VAL A 4 12.15 17.30 -7.25
C VAL A 4 13.31 16.48 -6.67
N PRO A 5 13.26 16.12 -5.37
CA PRO A 5 14.28 15.27 -4.78
C PRO A 5 14.39 13.95 -5.54
N ILE A 6 15.62 13.57 -5.92
CA ILE A 6 15.90 12.22 -6.38
C ILE A 6 16.00 11.35 -5.14
N ILE A 7 15.20 10.28 -5.09
CA ILE A 7 15.25 9.27 -4.04
C ILE A 7 16.05 8.10 -4.61
N PRO A 8 17.36 7.97 -4.32
CA PRO A 8 18.23 7.04 -5.05
C PRO A 8 18.07 5.59 -4.62
N ASP A 9 17.75 5.35 -3.34
CA ASP A 9 17.80 4.02 -2.76
C ASP A 9 16.44 3.31 -2.85
N VAL A 10 16.44 2.11 -3.43
CA VAL A 10 15.23 1.28 -3.54
C VAL A 10 14.74 0.93 -2.13
N PHE A 11 13.42 1.04 -1.93
CA PHE A 11 12.72 0.82 -0.65
C PHE A 11 13.03 1.83 0.46
N SER A 12 13.80 2.90 0.19
CA SER A 12 14.01 3.97 1.18
C SER A 12 12.75 4.77 1.49
N ASN A 13 11.83 4.86 0.52
CA ASN A 13 10.55 5.55 0.65
C ASN A 13 9.45 4.70 0.03
N ILE A 14 8.45 4.37 0.82
CA ILE A 14 7.30 3.57 0.42
C ILE A 14 6.04 4.41 0.69
N ASN A 15 5.24 4.63 -0.35
CA ASN A 15 3.89 5.14 -0.16
C ASN A 15 2.98 3.97 0.19
N VAL A 16 2.22 4.10 1.27
CA VAL A 16 1.21 3.13 1.68
C VAL A 16 -0.15 3.81 1.67
N ASP A 17 -1.15 3.16 1.08
CA ASP A 17 -2.53 3.64 1.05
C ASP A 17 -3.53 2.49 1.10
N THR A 18 -4.77 2.79 1.49
CA THR A 18 -5.89 1.84 1.54
C THR A 18 -6.87 2.10 0.40
N CYS A 19 -7.34 1.05 -0.26
CA CYS A 19 -8.41 1.13 -1.25
C CYS A 19 -9.63 0.33 -0.81
N GLY A 20 -10.82 0.93 -0.87
CA GLY A 20 -12.10 0.25 -0.65
C GLY A 20 -13.13 1.10 0.10
N PRO A 21 -14.28 0.51 0.49
CA PRO A 21 -14.60 -0.92 0.36
C PRO A 21 -14.86 -1.34 -1.10
N LEU A 22 -14.37 -2.52 -1.46
CA LEU A 22 -14.57 -3.20 -2.74
C LEU A 22 -15.61 -4.33 -2.58
N ALA A 23 -15.88 -5.05 -3.68
CA ALA A 23 -16.68 -6.27 -3.60
C ALA A 23 -16.03 -7.28 -2.65
N THR A 24 -16.80 -7.77 -1.69
CA THR A 24 -16.31 -8.69 -0.68
C THR A 24 -15.95 -10.03 -1.30
N THR A 25 -14.73 -10.48 -1.08
CA THR A 25 -14.27 -11.82 -1.48
C THR A 25 -14.96 -12.91 -0.64
N PRO A 26 -14.94 -14.20 -1.07
CA PRO A 26 -15.49 -15.30 -0.27
C PRO A 26 -14.89 -15.40 1.14
N ASN A 27 -13.65 -14.94 1.32
CA ASN A 27 -12.94 -14.94 2.60
C ASN A 27 -13.12 -13.62 3.39
N GLY A 28 -14.11 -12.80 3.03
CA GLY A 28 -14.45 -11.58 3.78
C GLY A 28 -13.54 -10.37 3.55
N LYS A 29 -12.50 -10.48 2.72
CA LYS A 29 -11.62 -9.34 2.39
C LYS A 29 -12.37 -8.36 1.49
N LYS A 30 -12.31 -7.07 1.83
CA LYS A 30 -13.05 -5.99 1.14
C LYS A 30 -12.24 -4.71 0.96
N TYR A 31 -10.98 -4.69 1.38
CA TYR A 31 -10.06 -3.59 1.12
C TYR A 31 -8.72 -4.12 0.60
N LEU A 32 -7.90 -3.25 0.01
CA LEU A 32 -6.51 -3.50 -0.33
C LEU A 32 -5.62 -2.51 0.42
N ILE A 33 -4.56 -2.99 1.07
CA ILE A 33 -3.36 -2.18 1.32
C ILE A 33 -2.56 -2.16 0.03
N THR A 34 -2.19 -0.98 -0.42
CA THR A 34 -1.26 -0.81 -1.54
C THR A 34 0.02 -0.19 -1.01
N ALA A 35 1.15 -0.74 -1.41
CA ALA A 35 2.48 -0.22 -1.09
C ALA A 35 3.25 0.01 -2.39
N MET A 36 3.87 1.17 -2.55
CA MET A 36 4.68 1.47 -3.73
C MET A 36 6.03 2.04 -3.34
N CYS A 37 7.10 1.38 -3.78
CA CYS A 37 8.45 1.93 -3.70
C CYS A 37 8.56 3.17 -4.61
N LEU A 38 8.88 4.33 -4.04
CA LEU A 38 8.93 5.57 -4.81
C LEU A 38 10.07 5.63 -5.81
N THR A 39 11.17 4.93 -5.56
CA THR A 39 12.34 4.88 -6.43
C THR A 39 12.13 3.94 -7.61
N SER A 40 11.85 2.66 -7.35
CA SER A 40 11.72 1.64 -8.41
C SER A 40 10.35 1.61 -9.06
N LYS A 41 9.34 2.26 -8.46
CA LYS A 41 7.92 2.15 -8.83
C LYS A 41 7.35 0.74 -8.69
N TYR A 42 8.02 -0.13 -7.92
CA TYR A 42 7.53 -1.47 -7.61
C TYR A 42 6.23 -1.37 -6.78
N PRO A 43 5.10 -1.92 -7.26
CA PRO A 43 3.85 -1.97 -6.53
C PRO A 43 3.66 -3.32 -5.83
N ASP A 44 3.01 -3.28 -4.66
CA ASP A 44 2.46 -4.45 -3.98
C ASP A 44 1.05 -4.13 -3.48
N ALA A 45 0.20 -5.15 -3.41
CA ALA A 45 -1.19 -5.01 -2.98
C ALA A 45 -1.66 -6.23 -2.18
N VAL A 46 -2.06 -6.01 -0.93
CA VAL A 46 -2.47 -7.06 0.01
C VAL A 46 -3.94 -6.89 0.40
N PRO A 47 -4.80 -7.90 0.23
CA PRO A 47 -6.20 -7.83 0.62
C PRO A 47 -6.41 -7.94 2.14
N ILE A 48 -7.19 -7.02 2.71
CA ILE A 48 -7.53 -6.96 4.14
C ILE A 48 -9.05 -6.94 4.36
N GLU A 49 -9.50 -7.35 5.54
CA GLU A 49 -10.92 -7.41 5.92
C GLU A 49 -11.47 -6.07 6.42
N ASP A 50 -10.64 -5.27 7.09
CA ASP A 50 -10.97 -3.93 7.56
C ASP A 50 -9.73 -3.01 7.54
N ILE A 51 -9.94 -1.72 7.85
CA ILE A 51 -8.90 -0.68 7.85
C ILE A 51 -8.41 -0.35 9.27
N THR A 52 -8.56 -1.27 10.22
CA THR A 52 -8.02 -1.09 11.58
C THR A 52 -6.51 -1.14 11.55
N SER A 53 -5.86 -0.46 12.50
CA SER A 53 -4.40 -0.44 12.59
C SER A 53 -3.81 -1.85 12.71
N THR A 54 -4.47 -2.77 13.42
CA THR A 54 -4.05 -4.16 13.54
C THR A 54 -4.05 -4.86 12.18
N SER A 55 -5.15 -4.78 11.41
CA SER A 55 -5.21 -5.38 10.07
C SER A 55 -4.21 -4.75 9.07
N VAL A 56 -3.91 -3.46 9.20
CA VAL A 56 -2.88 -2.81 8.38
C VAL A 56 -1.47 -3.31 8.73
N VAL A 57 -1.14 -3.39 10.02
CA VAL A 57 0.18 -3.85 10.48
C VAL A 57 0.40 -5.33 10.16
N ASP A 58 -0.62 -6.18 10.28
CA ASP A 58 -0.50 -7.61 9.93
C ASP A 58 -0.28 -7.84 8.42
N ALA A 59 -0.61 -6.86 7.58
CA ALA A 59 -0.45 -6.92 6.12
C ALA A 59 0.88 -6.34 5.60
N LEU A 60 1.64 -5.61 6.44
CA LEU A 60 2.92 -4.98 6.10
C LEU A 60 4.10 -5.75 6.69
#